data_AF-A0A958DLJ9-F1
#
_entry.id   AF-A0A958DLJ9-F1
#
_cell.length_a   1.000
_cell.length_b   1.000
_cell.length_c   1.000
_cell.angle_alpha   90.00
_cell.angle_beta   90.00
_cell.angle_gamma   90.00
#
_symmetry.space_group_name_H-M   'P 1'
#
loop_
_entity.id
_entity.type
_entity.pdbx_description
1 polymer ?
#
loop_
_entity_poly.entity_id
_entity_poly.type
_entity_poly.pdbx_seq_one_letter_code
_entity_poly.pdbx_strand_id
1 'polypeptide(L)'
;YNSYRREIAKRCLEKLIHDGRIHPARIEEVKEKTEEEMKESVREIGEQTLLELGIHGVAPELTEIVGKLQYRTSYGQNVLAHSVEVAHLCGIIAAELGIDARLARRAGIMHDIGKGLDNHADANHAKLGADWLRKYNEHEYVVNAAEAHHNERDVTNVYTIIVMACDEISANRPGARRESLESFIKRMEQLENIAAEFTGVQRAYAIQAGREIRVIADTSHLDDAKARELARNIAKQIQLQVEFPGQIKVTVIREFRAYNFAT
;
A
#
# COMPACT_ATOMS: atom_id res chain seq x y z
N TYR A 1 7.55 11.89 -4.93
CA TYR A 1 8.30 10.69 -4.47
C TYR A 1 8.40 9.70 -5.61
N ASN A 2 9.60 9.35 -6.09
CA ASN A 2 9.82 8.45 -7.24
C ASN A 2 10.59 7.20 -6.76
N SER A 3 9.91 6.05 -6.71
CA SER A 3 10.46 4.80 -6.17
C SER A 3 11.57 4.20 -7.05
N TYR A 4 11.51 4.41 -8.37
CA TYR A 4 12.53 3.97 -9.31
C TYR A 4 13.85 4.74 -9.14
N ARG A 5 13.78 6.08 -9.07
CA ARG A 5 14.94 6.93 -8.75
C ARG A 5 15.53 6.64 -7.37
N ARG A 6 14.69 6.29 -6.39
CA ARG A 6 15.15 5.86 -5.06
C ARG A 6 15.97 4.57 -5.14
N GLU A 7 15.53 3.61 -5.94
CA GLU A 7 16.27 2.35 -6.13
C GLU A 7 17.62 2.58 -6.83
N ILE A 8 17.66 3.44 -7.87
CA ILE A 8 18.91 3.87 -8.50
C ILE A 8 19.84 4.46 -7.44
N ALA A 9 19.36 5.45 -6.66
CA ALA A 9 20.17 6.09 -5.63
C ALA A 9 20.70 5.10 -4.57
N LYS A 10 19.86 4.16 -4.14
CA LYS A 10 20.23 3.10 -3.19
C LYS A 10 21.37 2.24 -3.74
N ARG A 11 21.23 1.71 -4.96
CA ARG A 11 22.25 0.87 -5.61
C ARG A 11 23.54 1.64 -5.87
N CYS A 12 23.44 2.91 -6.27
CA CYS A 12 24.61 3.78 -6.40
C CYS A 12 25.38 3.88 -5.09
N LEU A 13 24.67 4.15 -3.98
CA LEU A 13 25.28 4.25 -2.65
C LEU A 13 25.93 2.93 -2.22
N GLU A 14 25.26 1.80 -2.41
CA GLU A 14 25.81 0.47 -2.10
C GLU A 14 27.12 0.20 -2.86
N LYS A 15 27.15 0.51 -4.17
CA LYS A 15 28.36 0.38 -5.00
C LYS A 15 29.49 1.30 -4.56
N LEU A 16 29.17 2.56 -4.27
CA LEU A 16 30.14 3.56 -3.81
C LEU A 16 30.75 3.19 -2.45
N ILE A 17 29.93 2.68 -1.53
CA ILE A 17 30.37 2.19 -0.21
C ILE A 17 31.30 0.99 -0.38
N HIS A 18 30.93 0.02 -1.23
CA HIS A 18 31.75 -1.16 -1.49
C HIS A 18 33.10 -0.79 -2.14
N ASP A 19 33.12 0.19 -3.04
CA ASP A 19 34.33 0.70 -3.69
C ASP A 19 35.20 1.58 -2.76
N GLY A 20 34.62 2.18 -1.72
CA GLY A 20 35.33 3.02 -0.75
C GLY A 20 35.76 4.41 -1.26
N ARG A 21 35.52 4.71 -2.55
CA ARG A 21 35.85 5.99 -3.20
C ARG A 21 34.59 6.80 -3.45
N ILE A 22 34.40 7.85 -2.65
CA ILE A 22 33.21 8.70 -2.73
C ILE A 22 33.65 10.14 -3.02
N HIS A 23 33.77 10.47 -4.30
CA HIS A 23 34.06 11.82 -4.79
C HIS A 23 33.20 12.14 -6.03
N PRO A 24 32.98 13.42 -6.38
CA PRO A 24 31.98 13.82 -7.38
C PRO A 24 32.07 13.06 -8.71
N ALA A 25 33.26 12.95 -9.31
CA ALA A 25 33.43 12.24 -10.58
C ALA A 25 33.03 10.75 -10.51
N ARG A 26 33.29 10.09 -9.37
CA ARG A 26 32.94 8.67 -9.18
C ARG A 26 31.45 8.49 -8.95
N ILE A 27 30.80 9.45 -8.28
CA ILE A 27 29.35 9.43 -8.07
C ILE A 27 28.62 9.49 -9.41
N GLU A 28 29.03 10.38 -10.32
CA GLU A 28 28.41 10.47 -11.65
C GLU A 28 28.65 9.20 -12.48
N GLU A 29 29.88 8.67 -12.51
CA GLU A 29 30.19 7.43 -13.22
C GLU A 29 29.36 6.23 -12.70
N VAL A 30 29.29 6.06 -11.38
CA VAL A 30 28.51 4.97 -10.78
C VAL A 30 27.02 5.16 -11.01
N LYS A 31 26.54 6.40 -11.03
CA LYS A 31 25.15 6.73 -11.34
C LYS A 31 24.80 6.35 -12.77
N GLU A 32 25.56 6.80 -13.76
CA GLU A 32 25.33 6.47 -15.17
C GLU A 32 25.28 4.96 -15.39
N LYS A 33 26.28 4.23 -14.86
CA LYS A 33 26.32 2.77 -14.95
C LYS A 33 25.13 2.11 -14.27
N THR A 34 24.71 2.61 -13.11
CA THR A 34 23.57 2.05 -12.38
C THR A 34 22.24 2.34 -13.08
N GLU A 35 22.11 3.50 -13.74
CA GLU A 35 20.94 3.80 -14.57
C GLU A 35 20.84 2.86 -15.77
N GLU A 36 21.96 2.53 -16.42
CA GLU A 36 22.02 1.54 -17.52
C GLU A 36 21.63 0.13 -17.05
N GLU A 37 22.25 -0.36 -15.98
CA GLU A 37 21.92 -1.67 -15.39
C GLU A 37 20.44 -1.75 -14.94
N MET A 38 19.90 -0.66 -14.40
CA MET A 38 18.49 -0.59 -14.00
C MET A 38 17.56 -0.65 -15.20
N LYS A 39 17.89 0.01 -16.31
CA LYS A 39 17.09 -0.06 -17.55
C LYS A 39 17.07 -1.48 -18.11
N GLU A 40 18.22 -2.15 -18.15
CA GLU A 40 18.31 -3.54 -18.60
C GLU A 40 17.50 -4.47 -17.71
N SER A 41 17.68 -4.37 -16.38
CA SER A 41 16.93 -5.16 -15.41
C SER A 41 15.42 -4.94 -15.52
N VAL A 42 14.96 -3.70 -15.69
CA VAL A 42 13.54 -3.38 -15.90
C VAL A 42 13.01 -4.08 -17.15
N ARG A 43 13.75 -4.01 -18.26
CA ARG A 43 13.32 -4.65 -19.50
C ARG A 43 13.21 -6.17 -19.34
N GLU A 44 14.21 -6.81 -18.75
CA GLU A 44 14.21 -8.26 -18.48
C GLU A 44 13.04 -8.68 -17.60
N ILE A 45 12.75 -7.93 -16.52
CA ILE A 45 11.61 -8.19 -15.65
C ILE A 45 10.30 -8.11 -16.43
N GLY A 46 10.13 -7.08 -17.26
CA GLY A 46 8.95 -6.91 -18.09
C GLY A 46 8.77 -8.05 -19.09
N GLU A 47 9.83 -8.41 -19.81
CA GLU A 47 9.84 -9.50 -20.79
C GLU A 47 9.51 -10.84 -20.14
N GLN A 48 10.17 -11.17 -19.02
CA GLN A 48 9.93 -12.39 -18.27
C GLN A 48 8.49 -12.46 -17.75
N THR A 49 7.98 -11.37 -17.19
CA THR A 49 6.60 -11.32 -16.67
C THR A 49 5.57 -11.59 -17.78
N LEU A 50 5.72 -10.93 -18.93
CA LEU A 50 4.80 -11.11 -20.05
C LEU A 50 4.90 -12.53 -20.63
N LEU A 51 6.11 -13.09 -20.68
CA LEU A 51 6.34 -14.47 -21.13
C LEU A 51 5.65 -15.49 -20.22
N GLU A 52 5.79 -15.34 -18.90
CA GLU A 52 5.15 -16.22 -17.91
C GLU A 52 3.62 -16.16 -17.98
N LEU A 53 3.05 -14.99 -18.30
CA LEU A 53 1.61 -14.81 -18.53
C LEU A 53 1.16 -15.30 -19.92
N GLY A 54 2.08 -15.72 -20.79
CA GLY A 54 1.79 -16.13 -22.16
C GLY A 54 1.26 -15.00 -23.03
N ILE A 55 1.74 -13.77 -22.79
CA ILE A 55 1.38 -12.56 -23.52
C ILE A 55 2.52 -12.23 -24.49
N HIS A 56 2.18 -12.01 -25.76
CA HIS A 56 3.15 -11.74 -26.83
C HIS A 56 2.77 -10.47 -27.60
N GLY A 57 3.71 -9.92 -28.38
CA GLY A 57 3.46 -8.74 -29.22
C GLY A 57 3.11 -7.49 -28.41
N VAL A 58 3.77 -7.29 -27.28
CA VAL A 58 3.69 -6.04 -26.50
C VAL A 58 4.81 -5.11 -26.99
N ALA A 59 4.51 -3.83 -27.18
CA ALA A 59 5.52 -2.85 -27.58
C ALA A 59 6.64 -2.76 -26.54
N PRO A 60 7.92 -2.63 -26.95
CA PRO A 60 9.06 -2.56 -26.02
C PRO A 60 8.88 -1.51 -24.91
N GLU A 61 8.28 -0.37 -25.23
CA GLU A 61 8.05 0.70 -24.25
C GLU A 61 6.99 0.32 -23.22
N LEU A 62 5.95 -0.42 -23.60
CA LEU A 62 4.98 -0.96 -22.63
C LEU A 62 5.62 -2.05 -21.77
N THR A 63 6.45 -2.91 -22.37
CA THR A 63 7.22 -3.92 -21.65
C THR A 63 8.13 -3.30 -20.59
N GLU A 64 8.81 -2.19 -20.93
CA GLU A 64 9.62 -1.44 -19.96
C GLU A 64 8.76 -0.88 -18.82
N ILE A 65 7.57 -0.35 -19.11
CA ILE A 65 6.67 0.17 -18.07
C ILE A 65 6.18 -0.94 -17.14
N VAL A 66 5.84 -2.11 -17.68
CA VAL A 66 5.49 -3.29 -16.87
C VAL A 66 6.65 -3.63 -15.92
N GLY A 67 7.88 -3.66 -16.42
CA GLY A 67 9.07 -3.87 -15.58
C GLY A 67 9.25 -2.82 -14.47
N LYS A 68 8.92 -1.54 -14.74
CA LYS A 68 9.00 -0.46 -13.74
C LYS A 68 8.04 -0.65 -12.58
N LEU A 69 6.92 -1.36 -12.77
CA LEU A 69 5.98 -1.67 -11.69
C LEU A 69 6.65 -2.48 -10.55
N GLN A 70 7.74 -3.21 -10.83
CA GLN A 70 8.50 -3.94 -9.80
C GLN A 70 9.08 -3.00 -8.75
N TYR A 71 9.39 -1.76 -9.12
CA TYR A 71 9.95 -0.77 -8.23
C TYR A 71 8.88 0.15 -7.64
N ARG A 72 7.60 -0.07 -7.97
CA ARG A 72 6.47 0.71 -7.46
C ARG A 72 5.75 -0.05 -6.34
N THR A 73 5.33 0.70 -5.33
CA THR A 73 4.53 0.19 -4.22
C THR A 73 3.30 1.08 -4.08
N SER A 74 2.13 0.46 -3.94
CA SER A 74 0.87 1.13 -3.64
C SER A 74 0.21 0.43 -2.46
N TYR A 75 -0.23 1.17 -1.45
CA TYR A 75 -0.79 0.62 -0.21
C TYR A 75 0.06 -0.50 0.45
N GLY A 76 1.39 -0.39 0.36
CA GLY A 76 2.32 -1.36 0.93
C GLY A 76 2.51 -2.64 0.10
N GLN A 77 1.80 -2.80 -1.02
CA GLN A 77 1.94 -3.91 -1.95
C GLN A 77 2.78 -3.52 -3.17
N ASN A 78 3.61 -4.45 -3.64
CA ASN A 78 4.34 -4.28 -4.90
C ASN A 78 3.35 -4.29 -6.08
N VAL A 79 3.44 -3.29 -6.96
CA VAL A 79 2.45 -3.14 -8.04
C VAL A 79 2.59 -4.23 -9.11
N LEU A 80 3.81 -4.62 -9.49
CA LEU A 80 3.99 -5.71 -10.46
C LEU A 80 3.41 -7.02 -9.93
N ALA A 81 3.74 -7.37 -8.69
CA ALA A 81 3.22 -8.60 -8.06
C ALA A 81 1.68 -8.60 -7.98
N HIS A 82 1.09 -7.45 -7.65
CA HIS A 82 -0.36 -7.26 -7.67
C HIS A 82 -0.92 -7.46 -9.08
N SER A 83 -0.39 -6.78 -10.09
CA SER A 83 -0.88 -6.86 -11.47
C SER A 83 -0.73 -8.26 -12.08
N VAL A 84 0.33 -9.00 -11.73
CA VAL A 84 0.53 -10.40 -12.15
C VAL A 84 -0.56 -11.31 -11.59
N GLU A 85 -0.89 -11.17 -10.31
CA GLU A 85 -1.97 -11.93 -9.70
C GLU A 85 -3.34 -11.58 -10.28
N VAL A 86 -3.62 -10.29 -10.48
CA VAL A 86 -4.82 -9.82 -11.18
C VAL A 86 -4.89 -10.48 -12.56
N ALA A 87 -3.80 -10.47 -13.33
CA ALA A 87 -3.74 -11.14 -14.62
C ALA A 87 -4.08 -12.64 -14.51
N HIS A 88 -3.47 -13.38 -13.58
CA HIS A 88 -3.77 -14.81 -13.39
C HIS A 88 -5.24 -15.06 -13.07
N LEU A 89 -5.82 -14.30 -12.14
CA LEU A 89 -7.25 -14.40 -11.79
C LEU A 89 -8.14 -14.09 -12.99
N CYS A 90 -7.83 -13.02 -13.74
CA CYS A 90 -8.55 -12.68 -14.97
C CYS A 90 -8.52 -13.82 -15.97
N GLY A 91 -7.36 -14.46 -16.16
CA GLY A 91 -7.20 -15.61 -17.04
C GLY A 91 -8.04 -16.82 -16.63
N ILE A 92 -8.13 -17.11 -15.32
CA ILE A 92 -8.95 -18.20 -14.78
C ILE A 92 -10.42 -17.92 -15.01
N ILE A 93 -10.91 -16.74 -14.60
CA ILE A 93 -12.33 -16.37 -14.75
C ILE A 93 -12.74 -16.37 -16.22
N ALA A 94 -11.90 -15.81 -17.10
CA ALA A 94 -12.17 -15.80 -18.53
C ALA A 94 -12.26 -17.21 -19.13
N ALA A 95 -11.41 -18.14 -18.70
CA ALA A 95 -11.46 -19.53 -19.14
C ALA A 95 -12.76 -20.22 -18.69
N GLU A 96 -13.19 -20.02 -17.45
CA GLU A 96 -14.46 -20.55 -16.92
C GLU A 96 -15.69 -19.97 -17.65
N LEU A 97 -15.61 -18.71 -18.09
CA LEU A 97 -16.65 -18.07 -18.89
C LEU A 97 -16.59 -18.41 -20.38
N GLY A 98 -15.59 -19.18 -20.83
CA GLY A 98 -15.43 -19.56 -22.24
C GLY A 98 -15.02 -18.40 -23.17
N ILE A 99 -14.40 -17.34 -22.64
CA ILE A 99 -13.90 -16.20 -23.41
C ILE A 99 -12.35 -16.20 -23.48
N ASP A 100 -11.75 -15.32 -24.30
CA ASP A 100 -10.30 -15.32 -24.49
C ASP A 100 -9.51 -15.01 -23.21
N ALA A 101 -8.94 -16.04 -22.59
CA ALA A 101 -8.14 -15.93 -21.38
C ALA A 101 -6.81 -15.18 -21.58
N ARG A 102 -6.24 -15.15 -22.80
CA ARG A 102 -5.02 -14.36 -23.09
C ARG A 102 -5.34 -12.88 -23.09
N LEU A 103 -6.46 -12.48 -23.69
CA LEU A 103 -6.91 -11.08 -23.66
C LEU A 103 -7.22 -10.63 -22.22
N ALA A 104 -7.83 -11.50 -21.41
CA ALA A 104 -8.08 -11.22 -19.99
C ALA A 104 -6.79 -11.04 -19.16
N ARG A 105 -5.79 -11.91 -19.35
CA ARG A 105 -4.47 -11.75 -18.72
C ARG A 105 -3.81 -10.44 -19.14
N ARG A 106 -3.89 -10.09 -20.43
CA ARG A 106 -3.35 -8.84 -20.97
C ARG A 106 -4.03 -7.61 -20.36
N ALA A 107 -5.35 -7.62 -20.24
CA ALA A 107 -6.09 -6.56 -19.55
C ALA A 107 -5.69 -6.46 -18.07
N GLY A 108 -5.56 -7.60 -17.37
CA GLY A 108 -5.18 -7.64 -15.95
C GLY A 108 -3.79 -7.11 -15.65
N ILE A 109 -2.75 -7.49 -16.42
CA ILE A 109 -1.38 -6.98 -16.19
C ILE A 109 -1.25 -5.49 -16.51
N MET A 110 -2.08 -4.97 -17.42
CA MET A 110 -2.00 -3.59 -17.90
C MET A 110 -2.94 -2.60 -17.19
N HIS A 111 -3.86 -3.05 -16.33
CA HIS A 111 -4.86 -2.16 -15.72
C HIS A 111 -4.22 -0.99 -14.94
N ASP A 112 -3.12 -1.27 -14.25
CA ASP A 112 -2.39 -0.35 -13.39
C ASP A 112 -1.10 0.21 -14.05
N ILE A 113 -0.92 0.01 -15.36
CA ILE A 113 0.33 0.33 -16.07
C ILE A 113 0.76 1.80 -15.92
N GLY A 114 -0.22 2.70 -15.75
CA GLY A 114 0.03 4.11 -15.52
C GLY A 114 0.83 4.42 -14.26
N LYS A 115 0.84 3.53 -13.26
CA LYS A 115 1.66 3.67 -12.03
C LYS A 115 3.16 3.53 -12.30
N GLY A 116 3.54 2.97 -13.45
CA GLY A 116 4.93 2.85 -13.91
C GLY A 116 5.42 4.07 -14.72
N LEU A 117 4.55 5.04 -15.02
CA LEU A 117 4.89 6.25 -15.76
C LEU A 117 5.44 7.33 -14.81
N ASP A 118 6.47 8.04 -15.26
CA ASP A 118 7.08 9.16 -14.53
C ASP A 118 6.15 10.40 -14.60
N ASN A 119 5.04 10.43 -13.85
CA ASN A 119 4.34 11.66 -13.51
C ASN A 119 3.47 11.55 -12.24
N HIS A 120 3.52 12.61 -11.43
CA HIS A 120 3.12 12.66 -10.03
C HIS A 120 1.62 12.94 -9.84
N ALA A 121 0.79 11.89 -9.82
CA ALA A 121 -0.39 11.79 -8.97
C ALA A 121 -1.03 10.41 -9.18
N ASP A 122 -1.24 9.64 -8.09
CA ASP A 122 -2.03 8.41 -8.17
C ASP A 122 -3.46 8.72 -8.68
N ALA A 123 -3.93 9.97 -8.61
CA ALA A 123 -5.24 10.41 -9.09
C ALA A 123 -5.44 10.37 -10.63
N ASN A 124 -4.39 10.17 -11.44
CA ASN A 124 -4.50 10.19 -12.91
C ASN A 124 -3.89 8.95 -13.60
N HIS A 125 -3.50 7.92 -12.85
CA HIS A 125 -2.79 6.77 -13.42
C HIS A 125 -3.65 5.99 -14.42
N ALA A 126 -4.95 5.84 -14.18
CA ALA A 126 -5.86 5.14 -15.06
C ALA A 126 -5.90 5.77 -16.46
N LYS A 127 -6.18 7.09 -16.53
CA LYS A 127 -6.17 7.86 -17.78
C LYS A 127 -4.81 7.84 -18.48
N LEU A 128 -3.72 8.07 -17.74
CA LEU A 128 -2.37 8.07 -18.33
C LEU A 128 -1.99 6.70 -18.89
N GLY A 129 -2.31 5.63 -18.17
CA GLY A 129 -2.13 4.25 -18.63
C GLY A 129 -2.90 4.00 -19.92
N ALA A 130 -4.18 4.35 -19.94
CA ALA A 130 -5.04 4.20 -21.12
C ALA A 130 -4.53 4.99 -22.34
N ASP A 131 -4.04 6.22 -22.14
CA ASP A 131 -3.46 7.04 -23.21
C ASP A 131 -2.21 6.38 -23.82
N TRP A 132 -1.36 5.78 -22.99
CA TRP A 132 -0.20 5.02 -23.45
C TRP A 132 -0.60 3.74 -24.18
N LEU A 133 -1.55 2.98 -23.65
CA LEU A 133 -2.05 1.77 -24.30
C LEU A 133 -2.63 2.09 -25.70
N ARG A 134 -3.40 3.19 -25.82
CA ARG A 134 -3.90 3.65 -27.13
C ARG A 134 -2.78 4.06 -28.07
N LYS A 135 -1.77 4.80 -27.57
CA LYS A 135 -0.60 5.22 -28.37
C LYS A 135 0.12 4.02 -28.99
N TYR A 136 0.20 2.91 -28.27
CA TYR A 136 0.86 1.67 -28.72
C TYR A 136 -0.12 0.65 -29.33
N ASN A 137 -1.34 1.11 -29.70
CA ASN A 137 -2.33 0.33 -30.45
C ASN A 137 -2.75 -0.98 -29.76
N GLU A 138 -2.86 -0.94 -28.43
CA GLU A 138 -3.43 -2.03 -27.64
C GLU A 138 -4.92 -2.21 -27.89
N HIS A 139 -5.41 -3.42 -27.60
CA HIS A 139 -6.83 -3.76 -27.79
C HIS A 139 -7.73 -2.83 -26.95
N GLU A 140 -8.86 -2.40 -27.52
CA GLU A 140 -9.77 -1.43 -26.86
C GLU A 140 -10.26 -1.89 -25.48
N TYR A 141 -10.45 -3.20 -25.29
CA TYR A 141 -10.81 -3.79 -23.99
C TYR A 141 -9.69 -3.68 -22.94
N VAL A 142 -8.43 -3.78 -23.36
CA VAL A 142 -7.26 -3.57 -22.48
C VAL A 142 -7.16 -2.10 -22.09
N VAL A 143 -7.37 -1.20 -23.05
CA VAL A 143 -7.44 0.25 -22.82
C VAL A 143 -8.58 0.59 -21.85
N ASN A 144 -9.79 0.07 -22.07
CA ASN A 144 -10.94 0.34 -21.19
C ASN A 144 -10.71 -0.25 -19.79
N ALA A 145 -10.09 -1.42 -19.68
CA ALA A 145 -9.75 -2.00 -18.39
C ALA A 145 -8.84 -1.09 -17.57
N ALA A 146 -7.82 -0.48 -18.18
CA ALA A 146 -6.93 0.46 -17.50
C ALA A 146 -7.57 1.82 -17.20
N GLU A 147 -8.60 2.22 -17.94
CA GLU A 147 -9.24 3.53 -17.77
C GLU A 147 -10.44 3.50 -16.81
N ALA A 148 -11.17 2.38 -16.78
CA ALA A 148 -12.46 2.26 -16.11
C ALA A 148 -12.42 1.38 -14.86
N HIS A 149 -11.29 0.77 -14.49
CA HIS A 149 -11.23 -0.14 -13.32
C HIS A 149 -11.55 0.57 -11.98
N HIS A 150 -11.40 1.89 -11.92
CA HIS A 150 -11.82 2.70 -10.77
C HIS A 150 -13.19 3.39 -10.93
N ASN A 151 -14.00 2.97 -11.92
CA ASN A 151 -15.27 3.60 -12.28
C ASN A 151 -15.17 5.09 -12.69
N GLU A 152 -14.00 5.51 -13.19
CA GLU A 152 -13.77 6.87 -13.68
C GLU A 152 -14.36 7.09 -15.10
N ARG A 153 -14.69 5.99 -15.78
CA ARG A 153 -15.30 5.96 -17.11
C ARG A 153 -16.24 4.76 -17.22
N ASP A 154 -17.11 4.78 -18.23
CA ASP A 154 -18.01 3.67 -18.53
C ASP A 154 -17.25 2.37 -18.80
N VAL A 155 -17.71 1.31 -18.15
CA VAL A 155 -17.29 -0.07 -18.39
C VAL A 155 -18.01 -0.58 -19.63
N THR A 156 -17.28 -0.82 -20.72
CA THR A 156 -17.88 -1.11 -22.04
C THR A 156 -17.83 -2.58 -22.43
N ASN A 157 -17.15 -3.43 -21.66
CA ASN A 157 -16.91 -4.82 -22.02
C ASN A 157 -16.71 -5.71 -20.78
N VAL A 158 -16.85 -7.02 -20.97
CA VAL A 158 -16.77 -8.01 -19.88
C VAL A 158 -15.37 -8.13 -19.28
N TYR A 159 -14.30 -7.90 -20.04
CA TYR A 159 -12.93 -8.00 -19.53
C TYR A 159 -12.64 -6.95 -18.47
N THR A 160 -13.15 -5.73 -18.64
CA THR A 160 -13.05 -4.68 -17.62
C THR A 160 -13.75 -5.09 -16.31
N ILE A 161 -14.94 -5.70 -16.39
CA ILE A 161 -15.65 -6.21 -15.20
C ILE A 161 -14.82 -7.28 -14.49
N ILE A 162 -14.23 -8.19 -15.25
CA ILE A 162 -13.35 -9.25 -14.71
C ILE A 162 -12.13 -8.61 -14.03
N VAL A 163 -11.48 -7.64 -14.67
CA VAL A 163 -10.32 -6.93 -14.11
C VAL A 163 -10.68 -6.25 -12.79
N MET A 164 -11.81 -5.54 -12.73
CA MET A 164 -12.27 -4.89 -11.49
C MET A 164 -12.49 -5.90 -10.36
N ALA A 165 -13.13 -7.03 -10.65
CA ALA A 165 -13.33 -8.08 -9.67
C ALA A 165 -11.99 -8.66 -9.17
N CYS A 166 -11.05 -8.90 -10.09
CA CYS A 166 -9.74 -9.46 -9.77
C CYS A 166 -8.83 -8.47 -9.01
N ASP A 167 -8.90 -7.18 -9.34
CA ASP A 167 -8.23 -6.10 -8.63
C ASP A 167 -8.70 -6.07 -7.16
N GLU A 168 -10.01 -6.05 -6.93
CA GLU A 168 -10.57 -6.08 -5.57
C GLU A 168 -10.20 -7.35 -4.79
N ILE A 169 -10.19 -8.53 -5.44
CA ILE A 169 -9.75 -9.78 -4.81
C ILE A 169 -8.27 -9.69 -4.41
N SER A 170 -7.41 -9.22 -5.31
CA SER A 170 -5.98 -9.07 -5.04
C SER A 170 -5.72 -8.04 -3.95
N ALA A 171 -6.40 -6.89 -4.00
CA ALA A 171 -6.28 -5.80 -3.06
C ALA A 171 -6.69 -6.14 -1.62
N ASN A 172 -7.76 -6.94 -1.45
CA ASN A 172 -8.38 -7.18 -0.15
C ASN A 172 -8.06 -8.54 0.46
N ARG A 173 -7.26 -9.40 -0.19
CA ARG A 173 -6.87 -10.67 0.44
C ARG A 173 -6.07 -10.40 1.74
N PRO A 174 -6.27 -11.20 2.80
CA PRO A 174 -5.57 -11.02 4.07
C PRO A 174 -4.05 -10.93 3.88
N GLY A 175 -3.45 -9.82 4.32
CA GLY A 175 -2.01 -9.57 4.23
C GLY A 175 -1.50 -8.94 2.93
N ALA A 176 -2.35 -8.67 1.93
CA ALA A 176 -1.94 -8.04 0.67
C ALA A 176 -1.50 -6.59 0.86
N ARG A 177 -2.38 -5.80 1.49
CA ARG A 177 -2.10 -4.45 1.92
C ARG A 177 -1.67 -4.53 3.37
N ARG A 178 -0.45 -4.05 3.65
CA ARG A 178 -0.12 -3.68 5.03
C ARG A 178 -1.12 -2.60 5.41
N GLU A 179 -1.83 -2.79 6.52
CA GLU A 179 -2.56 -1.69 7.15
C GLU A 179 -1.66 -0.46 7.09
N SER A 180 -2.10 0.62 6.45
CA SER A 180 -1.21 1.75 6.23
C SER A 180 -0.75 2.21 7.61
N LEU A 181 0.55 2.48 7.77
CA LEU A 181 1.06 2.98 9.05
C LEU A 181 0.21 4.16 9.54
N GLU A 182 -0.31 4.96 8.60
CA GLU A 182 -1.25 6.04 8.85
C GLU A 182 -2.61 5.58 9.37
N SER A 183 -3.26 4.55 8.81
CA SER A 183 -4.53 4.03 9.34
C SER A 183 -4.35 3.39 10.71
N PHE A 184 -3.21 2.72 10.91
CA PHE A 184 -2.82 2.19 12.20
C PHE A 184 -2.62 3.33 13.23
N ILE A 185 -1.88 4.38 12.88
CA ILE A 185 -1.70 5.57 13.75
C ILE A 185 -3.04 6.23 14.05
N LYS A 186 -3.88 6.50 13.04
CA LYS A 186 -5.21 7.09 13.23
C LYS A 186 -6.09 6.26 14.15
N ARG A 187 -6.03 4.93 14.04
CA ARG A 187 -6.77 4.04 14.95
C ARG A 187 -6.25 4.15 16.39
N MET A 188 -4.93 4.21 16.57
CA MET A 188 -4.32 4.40 17.89
C MET A 188 -4.73 5.74 18.50
N GLU A 189 -4.64 6.82 17.72
CA GLU A 189 -5.08 8.17 18.12
C GLU A 189 -6.57 8.18 18.45
N GLN A 190 -7.42 7.51 17.68
CA GLN A 190 -8.85 7.41 17.95
C GLN A 190 -9.12 6.71 19.30
N LEU A 191 -8.42 5.61 19.60
CA LEU A 191 -8.54 4.93 20.88
C LEU A 191 -8.10 5.82 22.06
N GLU A 192 -7.01 6.58 21.88
CA GLU A 192 -6.53 7.54 22.88
C GLU A 192 -7.53 8.68 23.11
N ASN A 193 -8.09 9.24 22.03
CA ASN A 193 -9.06 10.32 22.09
C ASN A 193 -10.35 9.90 22.80
N ILE A 194 -10.90 8.71 22.49
CA ILE A 194 -12.09 8.18 23.18
C ILE A 194 -11.87 8.10 24.68
N ALA A 195 -10.69 7.64 25.12
CA ALA A 195 -10.37 7.56 26.54
C ALA A 195 -10.15 8.95 27.16
N ALA A 196 -9.55 9.89 26.43
CA ALA A 196 -9.25 11.24 26.91
C ALA A 196 -10.51 12.12 27.13
N GLU A 197 -11.63 11.81 26.46
CA GLU A 197 -12.89 12.54 26.62
C GLU A 197 -13.58 12.31 27.97
N PHE A 198 -13.19 11.26 28.71
CA PHE A 198 -13.80 10.97 30.00
C PHE A 198 -13.32 11.89 31.11
N THR A 199 -14.25 12.36 31.94
CA THR A 199 -13.94 13.21 33.10
C THR A 199 -13.01 12.49 34.08
N GLY A 200 -11.94 13.18 34.49
CA GLY A 200 -10.92 12.65 35.41
C GLY A 200 -9.79 11.88 34.72
N VAL A 201 -9.77 11.80 33.39
CA VAL A 201 -8.62 11.34 32.63
C VAL A 201 -7.66 12.50 32.39
N GLN A 202 -6.41 12.37 32.85
CA GLN A 202 -5.35 13.33 32.54
C GLN A 202 -4.67 13.01 31.21
N ARG A 203 -4.38 11.73 30.96
CA ARG A 203 -3.74 11.24 29.75
C ARG A 203 -4.20 9.82 29.43
N ALA A 204 -4.27 9.48 28.15
CA ALA A 204 -4.51 8.12 27.68
C ALA A 204 -3.46 7.74 26.63
N TYR A 205 -3.06 6.48 26.65
CA TYR A 205 -2.06 5.92 25.74
C TYR A 205 -2.51 4.58 25.21
N ALA A 206 -2.52 4.43 23.89
CA ALA A 206 -2.69 3.15 23.23
C ALA A 206 -1.32 2.47 23.11
N ILE A 207 -1.20 1.30 23.71
CA ILE A 207 0.04 0.52 23.75
C ILE A 207 -0.21 -0.90 23.22
N GLN A 208 0.86 -1.67 23.02
CA GLN A 208 0.80 -3.02 22.45
C GLN A 208 0.02 -3.09 21.14
N ALA A 209 0.29 -2.15 20.24
CA ALA A 209 -0.42 -2.02 18.97
C ALA A 209 -1.95 -1.91 19.11
N GLY A 210 -2.41 -1.22 20.15
CA GLY A 210 -3.83 -0.93 20.39
C GLY A 210 -4.55 -2.00 21.19
N ARG A 211 -3.86 -3.06 21.62
CA ARG A 211 -4.44 -4.12 22.46
C ARG A 211 -4.54 -3.75 23.94
N GLU A 212 -3.88 -2.68 24.36
CA GLU A 212 -4.05 -2.13 25.71
C GLU A 212 -4.14 -0.60 25.66
N ILE A 213 -5.08 -0.05 26.42
CA ILE A 213 -5.24 1.38 26.67
C ILE A 213 -4.88 1.65 28.13
N ARG A 214 -3.85 2.47 28.35
CA ARG A 214 -3.46 2.94 29.68
C ARG A 214 -3.95 4.36 29.90
N VAL A 215 -4.73 4.52 30.95
CA VAL A 215 -5.38 5.77 31.32
C VAL A 215 -4.77 6.24 32.62
N ILE A 216 -4.19 7.44 32.62
CA ILE A 216 -3.69 8.10 33.81
C ILE A 216 -4.81 8.98 34.37
N ALA A 217 -5.30 8.61 35.55
CA ALA A 217 -6.42 9.26 36.20
C ALA A 217 -5.96 10.35 37.19
N ASP A 218 -6.70 11.45 37.25
CA ASP A 218 -6.52 12.49 38.27
C ASP A 218 -6.96 11.98 39.65
N THR A 219 -6.01 11.94 40.58
CA THR A 219 -6.21 11.42 41.93
C THR A 219 -7.02 12.34 42.84
N SER A 220 -7.15 13.61 42.47
CA SER A 220 -7.90 14.60 43.26
C SER A 220 -9.42 14.48 43.09
N HIS A 221 -9.88 13.89 41.98
CA HIS A 221 -11.30 13.77 41.62
C HIS A 221 -11.82 12.33 41.56
N LEU A 222 -10.93 11.33 41.58
CA LEU A 222 -11.28 9.90 41.45
C LEU A 222 -10.81 9.08 42.65
N ASP A 223 -11.75 8.33 43.24
CA ASP A 223 -11.49 7.24 44.18
C ASP A 223 -11.35 5.89 43.45
N ASP A 224 -11.00 4.83 44.19
CA ASP A 224 -10.77 3.51 43.60
C ASP A 224 -12.03 2.89 42.97
N ALA A 225 -13.22 3.21 43.50
CA ALA A 225 -14.48 2.71 42.95
C ALA A 225 -14.78 3.37 41.60
N LYS A 226 -14.64 4.69 41.53
CA LYS A 226 -14.80 5.47 40.30
C LYS A 226 -13.75 5.12 39.26
N ALA A 227 -12.52 4.80 39.66
CA ALA A 227 -11.48 4.33 38.73
C ALA A 227 -11.86 2.99 38.05
N ARG A 228 -12.48 2.05 38.78
CA ARG A 228 -13.01 0.81 38.18
C ARG A 228 -14.20 1.07 37.26
N GLU A 229 -15.05 2.03 37.61
CA GLU A 229 -16.16 2.44 36.75
C GLU A 229 -15.66 3.08 35.46
N LEU A 230 -14.70 3.99 35.55
CA LEU A 230 -14.04 4.63 34.42
C LEU A 230 -13.45 3.60 33.46
N ALA A 231 -12.72 2.60 33.97
CA ALA A 231 -12.15 1.53 33.15
C ALA A 231 -13.23 0.77 32.35
N ARG A 232 -14.36 0.44 33.00
CA ARG A 232 -15.49 -0.25 32.37
C ARG A 232 -16.17 0.62 31.31
N ASN A 233 -16.37 1.90 31.61
CA ASN A 233 -17.05 2.83 30.70
C ASN A 233 -16.21 3.11 29.45
N ILE A 234 -14.89 3.30 29.61
CA ILE A 234 -13.96 3.45 28.48
C ILE A 234 -13.97 2.19 27.61
N ALA A 235 -13.87 1.00 28.21
CA ALA A 235 -13.91 -0.26 27.46
C ALA A 235 -15.20 -0.40 26.64
N LYS A 236 -16.35 -0.02 27.23
CA LYS A 236 -17.65 -0.05 26.54
C LYS A 236 -17.73 0.96 25.39
N GLN A 237 -17.21 2.18 25.56
CA GLN A 237 -17.19 3.17 24.48
C GLN A 237 -16.30 2.75 23.31
N ILE A 238 -15.10 2.22 23.61
CA ILE A 238 -14.21 1.68 22.58
C ILE A 238 -14.90 0.58 21.78
N GLN A 239 -15.61 -0.34 22.46
CA GLN A 239 -16.34 -1.42 21.81
C GLN A 239 -17.46 -0.92 20.87
N LEU A 240 -18.05 0.24 21.15
CA LEU A 240 -19.13 0.82 20.33
C LEU A 240 -18.61 1.61 19.13
N GLN A 241 -17.45 2.26 19.27
CA GLN A 241 -16.95 3.23 18.29
C GLN A 241 -15.81 2.71 17.41
N VAL A 242 -15.08 1.69 17.86
CA VAL A 242 -13.89 1.18 17.16
C VAL A 242 -14.05 -0.30 16.88
N GLU A 243 -14.05 -0.64 15.59
CA GLU A 243 -13.97 -2.02 15.15
C GLU A 243 -12.54 -2.53 15.34
N PHE A 244 -12.34 -3.50 16.24
CA PHE A 244 -11.01 -4.05 16.54
C PHE A 244 -11.04 -5.58 16.66
N PRO A 245 -10.11 -6.30 16.00
CA PRO A 245 -10.04 -7.74 16.09
C PRO A 245 -9.47 -8.20 17.45
N GLY A 246 -10.36 -8.72 18.28
CA GLY A 246 -10.03 -9.29 19.59
C GLY A 246 -10.33 -8.35 20.75
N GLN A 247 -9.76 -8.64 21.92
CA GLN A 247 -10.02 -7.87 23.14
C GLN A 247 -9.01 -6.73 23.30
N ILE A 248 -9.49 -5.57 23.73
CA ILE A 248 -8.68 -4.43 24.16
C ILE A 248 -8.74 -4.35 25.69
N LYS A 249 -7.58 -4.41 26.34
CA LYS A 249 -7.46 -4.27 27.79
C LYS A 249 -7.44 -2.79 28.17
N VAL A 250 -8.32 -2.35 29.05
CA VAL A 250 -8.28 -0.99 29.60
C VAL A 250 -7.71 -1.03 31.02
N THR A 251 -6.60 -0.32 31.23
CA THR A 251 -5.92 -0.20 32.52
C THR A 251 -6.00 1.26 32.98
N VAL A 252 -6.68 1.52 34.10
CA VAL A 252 -6.69 2.84 34.74
C VAL A 252 -5.64 2.85 35.85
N ILE A 253 -4.74 3.83 35.81
CA ILE A 253 -3.65 4.01 36.76
C ILE A 253 -3.91 5.30 37.54
N ARG A 254 -3.97 5.17 38.86
CA ARG A 254 -4.10 6.27 39.81
C ARG A 254 -2.82 6.34 40.63
N GLU A 255 -2.10 7.45 40.58
CA GLU A 255 -0.80 7.59 41.27
C GLU A 255 -0.84 8.74 42.28
N PHE A 256 -0.70 8.41 43.56
CA PHE A 256 -0.52 9.39 44.64
C PHE A 256 0.96 9.44 45.04
N ARG A 257 1.58 10.63 44.96
CA ARG A 257 2.97 10.84 45.39
C ARG A 257 2.99 11.76 46.60
N ALA A 258 3.50 11.26 47.72
CA ALA A 258 3.85 12.06 48.88
C ALA A 258 5.35 11.98 49.12
N TYR A 259 5.98 13.13 49.39
CA TYR A 259 7.40 13.22 49.73
C TYR A 259 7.56 14.14 50.94
N ASN A 260 8.57 13.88 51.75
CA ASN A 260 8.95 14.73 52.87
C ASN A 260 10.48 14.78 52.95
N PHE A 261 11.02 15.89 53.44
CA PHE A 261 12.46 16.05 53.62
C PHE A 261 12.79 15.83 55.09
N ALA A 262 13.77 14.98 55.37
CA ALA A 262 14.37 14.89 56.69
C ALA A 262 15.41 16.02 56.80
N THR A 263 15.25 16.90 57.79
CA THR A 263 16.30 17.81 58.28
C THR A 263 16.94 17.24 59.52
#